data_AF-A0A7S3QC61-F1
#
_entry.id   AF-A0A7S3QC61-F1
#
_cell.length_a   1.000
_cell.length_b   1.000
_cell.length_c   1.000
_cell.angle_alpha   90.00
_cell.angle_beta   90.00
_cell.angle_gamma   90.00
#
_symmetry.space_group_name_H-M   'P 1'
#
loop_
_entity.id
_entity.type
_entity.pdbx_description
1 polymer ?
#
loop_
_entity_poly.entity_id
_entity_poly.type
_entity_poly.pdbx_seq_one_letter_code
_entity_poly.pdbx_strand_id
1 'polypeptide(L)'
;GGSNVVLGILASSFLGVIMVTSPFVTMQLRSKLPYMSTPRRKVVEALKDIERRKWKKKAASLNNATVSGSASVPAPAPAAVSSKRLRFFDLGSGDGEAVLAAASLGWRATGVELNSTLWMISSIR
;
A
#
# COMPACT_ATOMS: atom_id res chain seq x y z
N GLY A 1 -3.49 45.70 38.95
CA GLY A 1 -2.89 46.08 37.66
C GLY A 1 -2.39 44.88 36.87
N GLY A 2 -1.46 44.08 37.42
CA GLY A 2 -0.71 43.06 36.67
C GLY A 2 -1.51 41.87 36.12
N SER A 3 -2.55 41.39 36.80
CA SER A 3 -3.29 40.18 36.39
C SER A 3 -4.00 40.33 35.04
N ASN A 4 -4.53 41.53 34.74
CA ASN A 4 -5.20 41.81 33.47
C ASN A 4 -4.21 41.89 32.31
N VAL A 5 -2.98 42.33 32.57
CA VAL A 5 -1.91 42.42 31.56
C VAL A 5 -1.41 41.03 31.18
N VAL A 6 -1.21 40.15 32.17
CA VAL A 6 -0.81 38.75 31.93
C VAL A 6 -1.88 38.01 31.11
N LEU A 7 -3.16 38.22 31.43
CA LEU A 7 -4.26 37.63 30.68
C LEU A 7 -4.28 38.12 29.21
N GLY A 8 -4.01 39.40 28.98
CA GLY A 8 -3.92 39.98 27.64
C GLY A 8 -2.76 39.41 26.81
N ILE A 9 -1.60 39.20 27.43
CA ILE A 9 -0.43 38.60 26.77
C ILE A 9 -0.70 37.14 26.39
N LEU A 10 -1.31 36.36 27.29
CA LEU A 10 -1.66 34.97 27.01
C LEU A 10 -2.71 34.85 25.92
N ALA A 11 -3.78 35.66 25.98
CA ALA A 11 -4.86 35.63 25.01
C ALA A 11 -4.38 36.03 23.60
N SER A 12 -3.57 37.09 23.49
CA SER A 12 -3.03 37.55 22.20
C SER A 12 -2.04 36.55 21.59
N SER A 13 -1.20 35.92 22.40
CA SER A 13 -0.27 34.87 21.93
C SER A 13 -1.02 33.67 21.38
N PHE A 14 -2.05 33.19 22.10
CA PHE A 14 -2.85 32.05 21.67
C PHE A 14 -3.63 32.36 20.38
N LEU A 15 -4.20 33.56 20.29
CA LEU A 15 -4.92 34.02 19.10
C LEU A 15 -3.98 34.15 17.89
N GLY A 16 -2.75 34.65 18.10
CA GLY A 16 -1.73 34.74 17.06
C GLY A 16 -1.34 33.37 16.50
N VAL A 17 -1.13 32.38 17.35
CA VAL A 17 -0.84 31.00 16.92
C VAL A 17 -2.01 30.41 16.14
N ILE A 18 -3.24 30.59 16.61
CA ILE A 18 -4.44 30.12 15.89
C ILE A 18 -4.54 30.83 14.53
N MET A 19 -4.33 32.14 14.44
CA MET A 19 -4.42 32.86 13.17
C MET A 19 -3.37 32.39 12.15
N VAL A 20 -2.13 32.19 12.58
CA VAL A 20 -1.03 31.75 11.71
C VAL A 20 -1.22 30.30 11.25
N THR A 21 -1.77 29.43 12.12
CA THR A 21 -1.98 28.01 11.80
C THR A 21 -3.31 27.73 11.10
N SER A 22 -4.30 28.61 11.24
CA SER A 22 -5.64 28.49 10.64
C SER A 22 -5.64 28.20 9.14
N PRO A 23 -4.85 28.87 8.27
CA PRO A 23 -4.85 28.56 6.84
C PRO A 23 -4.42 27.12 6.53
N PHE A 24 -3.46 26.56 7.28
CA PHE A 24 -2.99 25.19 7.07
C PHE A 24 -4.02 24.16 7.54
N VAL A 25 -4.66 24.39 8.69
CA VAL A 25 -5.69 23.50 9.23
C VAL A 25 -6.96 23.55 8.37
N THR A 26 -7.44 24.75 8.03
CA THR A 26 -8.68 24.93 7.26
C THR A 26 -8.55 24.46 5.79
N MET A 27 -7.36 24.56 5.19
CA MET A 27 -7.10 23.97 3.86
C MET A 27 -7.15 22.44 3.88
N GLN A 28 -6.68 21.80 4.95
CA GLN A 28 -6.80 20.34 5.13
C GLN A 28 -8.25 19.89 5.33
N LEU A 29 -9.08 20.71 6.00
CA LEU A 29 -10.51 20.42 6.20
C LEU A 29 -11.38 20.58 4.95
N ARG A 30 -11.03 21.53 4.05
CA ARG A 30 -11.79 21.79 2.81
C ARG A 30 -11.38 20.91 1.64
N SER A 31 -10.15 20.38 1.65
CA SER A 31 -9.76 19.38 0.67
C SER A 31 -10.38 18.04 1.10
N LYS A 32 -11.21 17.43 0.22
CA LYS A 32 -11.41 15.98 0.29
C LYS A 32 -10.02 15.39 0.09
N LEU A 33 -9.35 15.05 1.19
CA LEU A 33 -8.01 14.50 1.16
C LEU A 33 -8.00 13.42 0.07
N PRO A 34 -7.12 13.52 -0.95
CA PRO A 34 -7.01 12.54 -2.02
C PRO A 34 -6.36 11.23 -1.53
N TYR A 35 -6.53 10.94 -0.25
CA TYR A 35 -6.11 9.71 0.43
C TYR A 35 -7.37 8.96 0.81
N MET A 36 -8.09 8.47 -0.20
CA MET A 36 -8.90 7.29 0.03
C MET A 36 -7.93 6.11 -0.04
N SER A 37 -7.71 5.42 1.09
CA SER A 37 -7.13 4.08 1.07
C SER A 37 -7.88 3.28 0.00
N THR A 38 -7.13 2.71 -0.95
CA THR A 38 -7.74 1.97 -2.05
C THR A 38 -8.59 0.86 -1.46
N PRO A 39 -9.90 0.77 -1.78
CA PRO A 39 -10.76 -0.22 -1.14
C PRO A 39 -10.21 -1.63 -1.33
N ARG A 40 -10.15 -2.41 -0.24
CA ARG A 40 -9.57 -3.78 -0.21
C ARG A 40 -10.00 -4.64 -1.40
N ARG A 41 -11.29 -4.58 -1.79
CA ARG A 41 -11.84 -5.35 -2.91
C ARG A 41 -11.09 -5.07 -4.22
N LYS A 42 -10.77 -3.81 -4.52
CA LYS A 42 -10.04 -3.42 -5.72
C LYS A 42 -8.59 -3.92 -5.69
N VAL A 43 -7.96 -3.89 -4.52
CA VAL A 43 -6.60 -4.43 -4.34
C VAL A 43 -6.57 -5.93 -4.60
N VAL A 44 -7.49 -6.68 -3.98
CA VAL A 44 -7.60 -8.13 -4.16
C VAL A 44 -7.90 -8.50 -5.61
N GLU A 45 -8.82 -7.77 -6.25
CA GLU A 45 -9.18 -7.99 -7.65
C GLU A 45 -7.99 -7.74 -8.58
N ALA A 46 -7.24 -6.66 -8.36
CA ALA A 46 -6.03 -6.35 -9.11
C ALA A 46 -4.94 -7.41 -8.93
N LEU A 47 -4.72 -7.90 -7.70
CA LEU A 47 -3.72 -8.94 -7.42
C LEU A 47 -4.06 -10.27 -8.12
N LYS A 48 -5.34 -10.68 -8.08
CA LYS A 48 -5.82 -11.86 -8.82
C LYS A 48 -5.66 -11.69 -10.33
N ASP A 49 -5.90 -10.49 -10.84
CA ASP A 49 -5.68 -10.18 -12.26
C ASP A 49 -4.21 -10.28 -12.67
N ILE A 50 -3.28 -9.83 -11.82
CA ILE A 50 -1.84 -9.96 -12.08
C ILE A 50 -1.43 -11.44 -12.12
N GLU A 51 -1.94 -12.25 -11.20
CA GLU A 51 -1.69 -13.69 -11.19
C GLU A 51 -2.22 -14.36 -12.46
N ARG A 52 -3.46 -14.05 -12.87
CA ARG A 52 -4.04 -14.54 -14.13
C ARG A 52 -3.20 -14.17 -15.35
N ARG A 53 -2.72 -12.93 -15.44
CA ARG A 53 -1.87 -12.48 -16.55
C ARG A 53 -0.53 -13.19 -16.58
N LYS A 54 0.11 -13.40 -15.42
CA LYS A 54 1.36 -14.16 -15.33
C LYS A 54 1.18 -15.61 -15.79
N TRP A 55 0.07 -16.24 -15.40
CA TRP A 55 -0.25 -17.59 -15.85
C TRP A 55 -0.46 -17.66 -17.37
N LYS A 56 -1.25 -16.75 -17.95
CA LYS A 56 -1.47 -16.69 -19.40
C LYS A 56 -0.16 -16.51 -20.18
N LYS A 57 0.74 -15.62 -19.73
CA LYS A 57 2.07 -15.45 -20.35
C LYS A 57 2.92 -16.72 -20.25
N LYS A 58 2.91 -17.40 -19.09
CA LYS A 58 3.63 -18.66 -18.91
C LYS A 58 3.11 -19.76 -19.84
N ALA A 59 1.79 -19.92 -19.95
CA ALA A 59 1.16 -20.90 -20.84
C ALA A 59 1.49 -20.62 -22.32
N ALA A 60 1.42 -19.36 -22.75
CA ALA A 60 1.80 -18.96 -24.11
C ALA A 60 3.29 -19.22 -24.40
N SER A 61 4.17 -18.93 -23.44
CA SER A 61 5.61 -19.23 -23.57
C SER A 61 5.90 -20.72 -23.61
N LEU A 62 5.14 -21.55 -22.88
CA LEU A 62 5.29 -23.00 -22.91
C LEU A 62 4.92 -23.55 -24.30
N ASN A 63 3.78 -23.11 -24.85
CA ASN A 63 3.31 -23.53 -26.17
C ASN A 63 4.28 -23.09 -27.28
N ASN A 64 4.87 -21.89 -27.18
CA ASN A 64 5.87 -21.43 -28.16
C ASN A 64 7.18 -22.23 -28.06
N ALA A 65 7.57 -22.68 -26.87
CA ALA A 65 8.75 -23.53 -26.69
C ALA A 65 8.54 -24.94 -27.26
N THR A 66 7.31 -25.46 -27.23
CA THR A 66 6.98 -26.78 -27.79
C THR A 66 6.98 -26.78 -29.33
N VAL A 67 6.68 -25.65 -29.98
CA VAL A 67 6.65 -25.56 -31.46
C VAL A 67 8.05 -25.41 -32.09
N SER A 68 9.07 -25.00 -31.31
CA SER A 68 10.46 -24.85 -31.80
C SER A 68 11.41 -26.00 -31.41
N GLY A 69 10.93 -27.06 -30.77
CA GLY A 69 11.77 -28.17 -30.31
C GLY A 69 11.10 -29.52 -30.47
N SER A 70 11.18 -30.09 -31.69
CA SER A 70 10.94 -31.52 -31.92
C SER A 70 12.06 -32.35 -31.29
N ALA A 71 11.89 -32.78 -30.04
CA ALA A 71 12.64 -33.90 -29.47
C ALA A 71 11.77 -34.61 -28.42
N SER A 72 11.37 -35.83 -28.75
CA SER A 72 10.65 -36.75 -27.88
C SER A 72 11.47 -37.09 -26.64
N VAL A 73 10.98 -36.74 -25.45
CA VAL A 73 11.52 -37.18 -24.15
C VAL A 73 10.37 -37.76 -23.31
N PRO A 74 10.57 -38.86 -22.55
CA PRO A 74 9.52 -39.58 -21.85
C PRO A 74 8.97 -38.78 -20.66
N ALA A 75 7.72 -39.10 -20.28
CA ALA A 75 6.93 -38.42 -19.26
C ALA A 75 7.66 -38.21 -17.92
N PRO A 76 7.70 -36.97 -17.38
CA PRO A 76 8.19 -36.73 -16.04
C PRO A 76 7.10 -37.09 -15.00
N ALA A 77 7.50 -37.83 -13.97
CA ALA A 77 6.74 -38.05 -12.73
C ALA A 77 6.22 -36.71 -12.15
N PRO A 78 5.11 -36.68 -11.38
CA PRO A 78 4.46 -35.46 -10.93
C PRO A 78 5.38 -34.62 -10.04
N ALA A 79 6.16 -33.75 -10.67
CA ALA A 79 7.03 -32.80 -10.00
C ALA A 79 6.15 -31.84 -9.19
N ALA A 80 6.25 -31.91 -7.87
CA ALA A 80 5.65 -30.96 -6.96
C ALA A 80 6.03 -29.54 -7.41
N VAL A 81 5.05 -28.82 -7.94
CA VAL A 81 5.23 -27.47 -8.46
C VAL A 81 5.49 -26.58 -7.25
N SER A 82 6.77 -26.33 -6.96
CA SER A 82 7.19 -25.26 -6.05
C SER A 82 6.67 -23.94 -6.63
N SER A 83 5.46 -23.53 -6.22
CA SER A 83 4.86 -22.27 -6.62
C SER A 83 5.70 -21.15 -6.01
N LYS A 84 6.54 -20.55 -6.84
CA LYS A 84 7.38 -19.42 -6.43
C LYS A 84 6.45 -18.31 -5.94
N ARG A 85 6.37 -18.10 -4.62
CA ARG A 85 5.52 -17.07 -4.01
C ARG A 85 5.81 -15.72 -4.68
N LEU A 86 4.74 -15.08 -5.18
CA LEU A 86 4.83 -13.78 -5.82
C LEU A 86 5.24 -12.74 -4.78
N ARG A 87 6.09 -11.78 -5.15
CA ARG A 87 6.53 -10.68 -4.27
C ARG A 87 5.70 -9.43 -4.55
N PHE A 88 5.24 -8.78 -3.49
CA PHE A 88 4.50 -7.52 -3.53
C PHE A 88 5.24 -6.48 -2.69
N PHE A 89 5.46 -5.29 -3.25
CA PHE A 89 6.08 -4.17 -2.56
C PHE A 89 5.15 -2.97 -2.65
N ASP A 90 4.80 -2.40 -1.50
CA ASP A 90 3.89 -1.26 -1.40
C ASP A 90 4.64 -0.04 -0.86
N LEU A 91 4.84 0.97 -1.70
CA LEU A 91 5.60 2.17 -1.38
C LEU A 91 4.61 3.28 -0.98
N GLY A 92 4.66 3.71 0.27
CA GLY A 92 3.63 4.54 0.90
C GLY A 92 2.43 3.70 1.33
N SER A 93 2.68 2.63 2.11
CA SER A 93 1.65 1.65 2.48
C SER A 93 0.50 2.23 3.30
N GLY A 94 0.68 3.43 3.87
CA GLY A 94 -0.31 4.09 4.70
C GLY A 94 -0.68 3.23 5.91
N ASP A 95 -1.90 2.72 5.92
CA ASP A 95 -2.45 1.85 6.97
C ASP A 95 -2.04 0.37 6.83
N GLY A 96 -1.40 -0.02 5.72
CA GLY A 96 -0.92 -1.38 5.47
C GLY A 96 -1.95 -2.34 4.87
N GLU A 97 -3.15 -1.87 4.51
CA GLU A 97 -4.26 -2.72 4.06
C GLU A 97 -3.92 -3.50 2.78
N ALA A 98 -3.19 -2.88 1.84
CA ALA A 98 -2.81 -3.54 0.59
C ALA A 98 -1.74 -4.63 0.79
N VAL A 99 -0.78 -4.40 1.69
CA VAL A 99 0.23 -5.40 2.10
C VAL A 99 -0.45 -6.60 2.73
N LEU A 100 -1.42 -6.37 3.61
CA LEU A 100 -2.15 -7.43 4.31
C LEU A 100 -3.06 -8.21 3.36
N ALA A 101 -3.71 -7.54 2.41
CA ALA A 101 -4.47 -8.18 1.35
C ALA A 101 -3.57 -9.09 0.48
N ALA A 102 -2.38 -8.61 0.09
CA ALA A 102 -1.43 -9.42 -0.67
C ALA A 102 -0.90 -10.62 0.13
N ALA A 103 -0.57 -10.42 1.41
CA ALA A 103 -0.17 -11.50 2.31
C ALA A 103 -1.27 -12.56 2.45
N SER A 104 -2.54 -12.15 2.54
CA SER A 104 -3.69 -13.07 2.62
C SER A 104 -3.88 -13.94 1.37
N LEU A 105 -3.36 -13.50 0.22
CA LEU A 105 -3.33 -14.28 -1.03
C LEU A 105 -2.08 -15.17 -1.16
N GLY A 106 -1.25 -15.26 -0.11
CA GLY A 106 -0.02 -16.07 -0.11
C GLY A 106 1.18 -15.42 -0.78
N TRP A 107 1.10 -14.11 -1.08
CA TRP A 107 2.22 -13.36 -1.64
C TRP A 107 3.19 -12.95 -0.53
N ARG A 108 4.47 -12.86 -0.85
CA ARG A 108 5.47 -12.26 0.03
C ARG A 108 5.38 -10.74 -0.11
N ALA A 109 4.60 -10.13 0.78
CA ALA A 109 4.28 -8.70 0.77
C ALA A 109 5.21 -7.90 1.70
N THR A 110 5.57 -6.68 1.30
CA THR A 110 6.38 -5.75 2.09
C THR A 110 5.87 -4.34 1.89
N GLY A 111 5.54 -3.66 3.00
CA GLY A 111 5.19 -2.25 3.01
C GLY A 111 6.37 -1.37 3.39
N VAL A 112 6.49 -0.22 2.74
CA VAL A 112 7.44 0.85 3.08
C VAL A 112 6.63 2.12 3.28
N GLU A 113 6.82 2.82 4.40
CA GLU A 113 6.15 4.09 4.71
C GLU A 113 7.21 5.12 5.13
N LEU A 114 7.11 6.34 4.59
CA LEU A 114 8.07 7.41 4.87
C LEU A 114 7.61 8.29 6.04
N ASN A 115 6.29 8.37 6.26
CA ASN A 115 5.72 9.14 7.36
C ASN A 115 5.81 8.33 8.67
N SER A 116 6.68 8.76 9.59
CA SER A 116 6.94 8.10 10.87
C SER A 116 5.68 7.92 11.73
N THR A 117 4.75 8.89 11.68
CA THR A 117 3.49 8.83 12.43
C THR A 117 2.56 7.74 11.87
N LEU A 118 2.42 7.65 10.54
CA LEU A 118 1.63 6.60 9.91
C LEU A 118 2.28 5.22 10.09
N TRP A 119 3.61 5.15 10.01
CA TRP A 119 4.35 3.91 10.30
C TRP A 119 4.11 3.42 11.73
N MET A 120 4.15 4.33 12.72
CA MET A 120 3.88 3.99 14.12
C MET A 120 2.42 3.55 14.35
N ILE A 121 1.45 4.19 13.71
CA ILE A 121 0.04 3.77 13.78
C ILE A 121 -0.14 2.37 13.13
N SER A 122 0.56 2.10 12.03
CA SER A 122 0.50 0.80 11.35
C SER A 122 1.18 -0.33 12.14
N SER A 123 2.24 -0.04 12.90
CA SER A 123 3.00 -1.06 13.64
C SER A 123 2.36 -1.54 14.94
N ILE A 124 1.43 -0.77 15.51
CA ILE A 124 0.72 -1.11 16.75
C ILE A 124 -0.48 -2.06 16.51
N ARG A 125 -0.87 -2.23 15.24
CA ARG A 125 -2.01 -3.03 14.82
C ARG A 125 -1.64 -4.47 14.52
#